data_AF-U2ZSH7-F1
#
_entry.id   AF-U2ZSH7-F1
#
_cell.length_a   1.000
_cell.length_b   1.000
_cell.length_c   1.000
_cell.angle_alpha   90.00
_cell.angle_beta   90.00
_cell.angle_gamma   90.00
#
_symmetry.space_group_name_H-M   'P 1'
#
loop_
_entity.id
_entity.type
_entity.pdbx_description
1 polymer ?
#
loop_
_entity_poly.entity_id
_entity_poly.type
_entity_poly.pdbx_seq_one_letter_code
_entity_poly.pdbx_strand_id
1 'polypeptide(L)' 'QLCMEHHFIYGYRTITRLLKKIHGLIVNCKKVYRIMKENSWLCRARPKKMPNIGQPYYVTENKLERDF' A
#
# COMPACT_ATOMS: atom_id res chain seq x y z
N GLN A 1 10.15 -12.91 7.66
CA GLN A 1 10.96 -11.99 6.83
C GLN A 1 10.16 -11.40 5.67
N LEU A 2 9.47 -12.19 4.84
CA LEU A 2 8.70 -11.71 3.66
C LEU A 2 7.77 -10.50 3.90
N CYS A 3 7.03 -10.48 5.02
CA CYS A 3 6.13 -9.36 5.32
C CYS A 3 6.90 -8.04 5.54
N MET A 4 8.10 -8.11 6.16
CA MET A 4 8.94 -6.94 6.40
C MET A 4 9.61 -6.46 5.12
N GLU A 5 10.10 -7.38 4.29
CA GLU A 5 10.71 -7.09 2.99
C GLU A 5 9.74 -6.33 2.06
N HIS A 6 8.47 -6.75 2.04
CA HIS A 6 7.42 -6.09 1.29
C HIS A 6 6.73 -4.95 2.06
N HIS A 7 7.34 -4.44 3.14
CA HIS A 7 6.85 -3.28 3.90
C HIS A 7 5.38 -3.38 4.34
N PHE A 8 4.92 -4.61 4.65
CA PHE A 8 3.54 -4.92 5.03
C PHE A 8 2.48 -4.50 4.00
N ILE A 9 2.84 -4.35 2.72
CA ILE A 9 1.91 -4.00 1.64
C ILE A 9 1.02 -5.20 1.31
N TYR A 10 1.57 -6.41 1.40
CA TYR A 10 0.89 -7.64 1.00
C TYR A 10 0.03 -8.23 2.11
N GLY A 11 -1.18 -8.65 1.75
CA GLY A 11 -2.07 -9.41 2.61
C GLY A 11 -1.74 -10.91 2.66
N TYR A 12 -2.39 -11.62 3.60
CA TYR A 12 -2.12 -13.04 3.86
C TYR A 12 -2.33 -13.95 2.64
N ARG A 13 -3.25 -13.61 1.73
CA ARG A 13 -3.46 -14.37 0.48
C ARG A 13 -2.22 -14.34 -0.42
N THR A 14 -1.63 -13.17 -0.57
CA THR A 14 -0.43 -12.95 -1.39
C THR A 14 0.79 -13.57 -0.75
N ILE A 15 0.94 -13.43 0.57
CA ILE A 15 2.01 -14.08 1.34
C ILE A 15 1.94 -15.61 1.22
N THR A 16 0.75 -16.21 1.29
CA THR A 16 0.59 -17.66 1.12
C THR A 16 1.06 -18.13 -0.26
N ARG A 17 0.75 -17.37 -1.32
CA ARG A 17 1.24 -17.66 -2.68
C ARG A 17 2.76 -17.53 -2.78
N LEU A 18 3.34 -16.50 -2.15
CA LEU A 18 4.79 -16.28 -2.17
C LEU A 18 5.53 -17.37 -1.39
N LEU A 19 5.01 -17.80 -0.24
CA LEU A 19 5.54 -18.93 0.53
C LEU A 19 5.58 -20.21 -0.32
N LYS A 20 4.51 -20.50 -1.06
CA LYS A 20 4.48 -21.64 -1.98
C LYS A 20 5.49 -21.49 -3.12
N LYS A 21 5.63 -20.29 -3.69
CA LYS A 21 6.52 -20.04 -4.84
C LYS A 21 8.00 -20.10 -4.47
N ILE A 22 8.39 -19.47 -3.36
CA ILE A 22 9.80 -19.29 -2.98
C ILE A 22 10.31 -20.50 -2.19
N HIS A 23 9.49 -21.01 -1.26
CA HIS A 23 9.90 -22.05 -0.32
C HIS A 23 9.23 -23.41 -0.58
N GLY A 24 8.34 -23.53 -1.58
CA GLY A 24 7.58 -24.76 -1.82
C GLY A 24 6.56 -25.10 -0.71
N LEU A 25 6.37 -24.21 0.26
CA LEU A 25 5.57 -24.47 1.46
C LEU A 25 4.07 -24.34 1.14
N ILE A 26 3.34 -25.44 1.31
CA ILE A 26 1.87 -25.47 1.19
C ILE A 26 1.28 -25.24 2.58
N VAL A 27 1.05 -23.97 2.92
CA VAL A 27 0.46 -23.57 4.21
C VAL A 27 -0.99 -23.15 4.01
N ASN A 28 -1.86 -23.52 4.95
CA ASN A 28 -3.25 -23.07 4.95
C ASN A 28 -3.32 -21.52 5.10
N CYS A 29 -4.06 -20.85 4.22
CA CYS A 29 -4.28 -19.41 4.24
C CYS A 29 -4.76 -18.90 5.61
N LYS A 30 -5.60 -19.65 6.33
CA LYS A 30 -6.09 -19.28 7.66
C LYS A 30 -4.98 -19.27 8.71
N LYS A 31 -4.00 -20.18 8.59
CA LYS A 31 -2.85 -20.24 9.50
C LYS A 31 -1.94 -19.04 9.28
N VAL A 32 -1.68 -18.68 8.02
CA VAL A 32 -0.93 -17.46 7.67
C VAL A 32 -1.63 -16.22 8.22
N TYR A 33 -2.96 -16.12 8.09
CA TYR A 33 -3.72 -15.02 8.67
C TYR A 33 -3.58 -14.94 10.20
N ARG A 34 -3.70 -16.05 10.93
CA ARG A 34 -3.56 -16.07 12.41
C ARG A 34 -2.17 -15.58 12.84
N ILE A 35 -1.11 -16.09 12.23
CA ILE A 35 0.26 -15.65 12.51
C ILE A 35 0.43 -14.16 12.21
N MET A 36 -0.06 -13.70 11.06
CA MET A 36 0.02 -12.27 10.71
C MET A 36 -0.77 -11.40 11.69
N LYS A 37 -1.91 -11.87 12.18
CA LYS A 37 -2.74 -11.15 13.15
C LYS A 37 -2.07 -11.08 14.52
N GLU A 38 -1.53 -12.20 15.02
CA GLU A 38 -0.81 -12.27 16.31
C GLU A 38 0.42 -11.36 16.32
N ASN A 39 1.11 -11.24 15.18
CA ASN A 39 2.29 -10.39 15.05
C ASN A 39 1.99 -8.96 14.58
N SER A 40 0.72 -8.55 14.47
CA SER A 40 0.31 -7.23 13.97
C SER A 40 0.88 -6.87 12.58
N TRP A 41 1.07 -7.88 11.71
CA TRP A 41 1.55 -7.76 10.33
C TRP A 41 0.42 -7.65 9.31
N LEU A 42 -0.73 -7.11 9.72
CA LEU A 42 -1.84 -6.86 8.80
C LEU A 42 -1.42 -5.87 7.71
N CYS A 43 -2.05 -6.00 6.54
CA CYS A 43 -1.73 -5.18 5.39
C CYS A 43 -1.93 -3.69 5.72
N ARG A 44 -0.90 -2.88 5.44
CA ARG A 44 -0.93 -1.43 5.65
C ARG A 44 -1.15 -0.73 4.32
N ALA A 45 -2.00 0.28 4.34
CA ALA A 45 -2.15 1.15 3.18
C ALA A 45 -0.82 1.87 2.94
N ARG A 46 -0.34 1.84 1.70
CA ARG A 46 0.78 2.68 1.32
C ARG A 46 0.31 4.14 1.39
N PRO A 47 1.05 5.05 2.06
CA PRO A 47 0.74 6.46 2.02
C PRO A 47 0.74 6.93 0.56
N LYS A 48 -0.30 7.66 0.17
CA LYS A 48 -0.41 8.24 -1.16
C LYS A 48 0.80 9.17 -1.36
N LYS A 49 1.54 9.01 -2.45
CA LYS A 49 2.54 10.03 -2.82
C LYS A 49 1.79 11.35 -2.99
N MET A 50 2.32 12.44 -2.43
CA MET A 50 1.72 13.75 -2.70
C MET A 50 1.63 13.94 -4.22
N PRO A 51 0.53 14.51 -4.73
CA PRO A 51 0.54 14.94 -6.12
C PRO A 51 1.73 15.88 -6.27
N ASN A 52 2.55 15.66 -7.30
CA ASN A 52 3.49 16.66 -7.76
C ASN A 52 2.63 17.81 -8.29
N ILE A 53 2.18 18.69 -7.39
CA ILE A 53 1.76 20.03 -7.75
C ILE A 53 3.04 20.58 -8.37
N GLY A 54 3.07 20.71 -9.69
CA GLY A 54 4.22 21.25 -10.39
C GLY A 54 4.43 22.71 -9.98
N GLN A 55 4.86 23.56 -10.91
CA GLN A 55 4.59 24.98 -10.70
C GLN A 55 3.06 25.18 -10.60
N PRO A 56 2.58 26.08 -9.72
CA PRO A 56 1.18 26.45 -9.74
C PRO A 56 0.78 26.78 -11.18
N TYR A 57 -0.41 26.34 -11.59
CA TYR A 57 -0.95 26.78 -12.88
C TYR A 57 -0.80 28.31 -12.95
N TYR A 58 -0.41 28.83 -14.10
CA TYR A 58 -0.27 30.27 -14.30
C TYR A 58 -1.55 30.95 -13.82
N VAL A 59 -1.47 31.64 -12.68
CA VAL A 59 -2.59 32.39 -12.12
C VAL A 59 -2.71 33.62 -13.01
N THR A 60 -3.61 33.56 -14.00
CA THR A 60 -3.97 34.73 -14.79
C THR A 60 -4.77 35.69 -13.92
N GLU A 61 -4.50 36.98 -14.08
CA GLU A 61 -5.31 38.03 -13.47
C GLU A 61 -6.77 37.91 -13.91
N ASN A 62 -7.70 38.25 -13.01
CA ASN A 62 -9.12 38.28 -13.30
C ASN A 62 -9.41 39.44 -14.25
N LYS A 63 -9.41 39.15 -15.56
CA LYS A 63 -9.67 40.15 -16.62
C LYS A 63 -11.08 40.74 -16.61
N LEU A 64 -12.00 40.16 -15.84
CA LEU A 64 -13.39 40.57 -15.82
C LEU A 64 -13.70 41.57 -14.70
N GLU A 65 -12.76 41.81 -13.76
CA GLU A 65 -12.93 42.71 -12.61
C GLU A 65 -14.32 42.60 -11.97
N ARG A 66 -14.81 41.37 -11.75
CA ARG A 66 -16.08 41.13 -11.07
C ARG A 66 -15.84 40.56 -9.68
N ASP A 67 -16.49 41.17 -8.71
CA ASP A 67 -16.62 40.63 -7.36
C ASP A 67 -17.67 39.49 -7.38
N PHE A 68 -17.26 38.31 -6.92
CA PHE A 68 -18.13 37.15 -6.70
C PHE A 68 -18.35 36.93 -5.21
#